data_AF-A0AAW6NHK5-F1
#
_entry.id   AF-A0AAW6NHK5-F1
#
_cell.length_a   1.000
_cell.length_b   1.000
_cell.length_c   1.000
_cell.angle_alpha   90.00
_cell.angle_beta   90.00
_cell.angle_gamma   90.00
#
_symmetry.space_group_name_H-M   'P 1'
#
loop_
_entity.id
_entity.type
_entity.pdbx_description
1 polymer ?
#
loop_
_entity_poly.entity_id
_entity_poly.type
_entity_poly.pdbx_seq_one_letter_code
_entity_poly.pdbx_strand_id
1 'polypeptide(L)'
;QRGVMLYYHRSAIEKVGGFDRVYGRGMYEHPDLALRIHNAGLSTWAFADVVGSEKLIHSMDEHEEGTRSISRPDREALVKRNVGIFNGRRDSGYVGFASYSTNPNLVITTLLTSQPDPQRGGKMKPDPRALQVWADSISGALPIVLADELKEAPTGADLVEVPLVDMSPYFARWLHIYQFLRSHPEYHLVWCTDGTDVEMLREPWAEMEPGKIYVGSEHKTYADEWMKANHHGKAY
;
A
#
# COMPACT_ATOMS: atom_id res chain seq x y z
N GLN A 1 24.14 20.90 -9.00
CA GLN A 1 23.69 19.64 -8.37
C GLN A 1 24.14 18.52 -9.30
N ARG A 2 24.83 17.50 -8.79
CA ARG A 2 25.31 16.37 -9.60
C ARG A 2 24.21 15.32 -9.72
N GLY A 3 23.30 15.50 -10.67
CA GLY A 3 22.26 14.52 -10.99
C GLY A 3 22.79 13.48 -11.96
N VAL A 4 23.84 12.73 -11.61
CA VAL A 4 24.60 11.99 -12.64
C VAL A 4 24.10 10.56 -12.85
N MET A 5 23.74 9.85 -11.78
CA MET A 5 23.16 8.51 -11.86
C MET A 5 22.47 8.16 -10.55
N LEU A 6 21.29 7.54 -10.63
CA LEU A 6 20.60 6.97 -9.47
C LEU A 6 20.53 5.45 -9.66
N TYR A 7 21.08 4.70 -8.72
CA TYR A 7 20.98 3.26 -8.67
C TYR A 7 20.48 2.85 -7.30
N TYR A 8 19.40 2.08 -7.26
CA TYR A 8 18.80 1.60 -6.02
C TYR A 8 18.66 0.08 -6.09
N HIS A 9 19.05 -0.60 -5.02
CA HIS A 9 18.67 -1.98 -4.84
C HIS A 9 17.15 -2.08 -4.60
N ARG A 10 16.51 -3.14 -5.11
CA ARG A 10 15.05 -3.34 -5.00
C ARG A 10 14.51 -3.16 -3.58
N SER A 11 15.23 -3.68 -2.59
CA SER A 11 14.83 -3.59 -1.18
C SER A 11 14.70 -2.15 -0.66
N ALA A 12 15.42 -1.18 -1.24
CA ALA A 12 15.27 0.23 -0.87
C ALA A 12 13.91 0.78 -1.34
N ILE A 13 13.53 0.46 -2.57
CA ILE A 13 12.26 0.89 -3.15
C ILE A 13 11.08 0.17 -2.49
N GLU A 14 11.21 -1.12 -2.17
CA GLU A 14 10.17 -1.83 -1.41
C GLU A 14 10.01 -1.27 0.01
N LYS A 15 11.07 -0.74 0.62
CA LYS A 15 11.01 -0.21 1.98
C LYS A 15 10.40 1.18 2.07
N VAL A 16 10.78 2.11 1.19
CA VAL A 16 10.36 3.52 1.27
C VAL A 16 9.60 4.01 0.04
N GLY A 17 9.43 3.17 -0.97
CA GLY A 17 8.77 3.55 -2.21
C GLY A 17 9.67 4.34 -3.17
N GLY A 18 9.06 4.95 -4.18
CA GLY A 18 9.72 5.73 -5.23
C GLY A 18 9.76 7.22 -4.96
N PHE A 19 9.78 8.04 -6.02
CA PHE A 19 9.68 9.49 -5.90
C PHE A 19 8.29 9.92 -5.44
N ASP A 20 8.24 10.83 -4.48
CA ASP A 20 6.99 11.32 -3.94
C ASP A 20 6.38 12.42 -4.82
N ARG A 21 5.11 12.25 -5.20
CA ARG A 21 4.34 13.21 -6.00
C ARG A 21 4.15 14.55 -5.30
N VAL A 22 4.40 14.66 -3.99
CA VAL A 22 4.37 15.92 -3.25
C VAL A 22 5.26 17.00 -3.90
N TYR A 23 6.33 16.63 -4.60
CA TYR A 23 7.25 17.55 -5.29
C TYR A 23 6.76 18.00 -6.68
N GLY A 24 5.63 17.47 -7.16
CA GLY A 24 5.03 17.86 -8.44
C GLY A 24 5.94 17.54 -9.63
N ARG A 25 6.28 18.55 -10.44
CA ARG A 25 7.10 18.38 -11.65
C ARG A 25 8.60 18.24 -11.39
N GLY A 26 9.04 18.29 -10.13
CA GLY A 26 10.42 18.07 -9.72
C GLY A 26 10.95 19.14 -8.77
N MET A 27 12.27 19.12 -8.58
CA MET A 27 13.03 19.77 -7.51
C MET A 27 12.83 19.11 -6.15
N TYR A 28 13.93 18.60 -5.58
CA TYR A 28 14.04 17.94 -4.26
C TYR A 28 13.52 16.50 -4.16
N GLU A 29 12.92 15.92 -5.21
CA GLU A 29 12.48 14.51 -5.21
C GLU A 29 13.64 13.52 -5.09
N HIS A 30 14.77 13.77 -5.78
CA HIS A 30 15.98 12.95 -5.67
C HIS A 30 16.58 12.96 -4.25
N PRO A 31 16.93 14.12 -3.67
CA PRO A 31 17.50 14.15 -2.33
C PRO A 31 16.51 13.69 -1.25
N ASP A 32 15.19 13.88 -1.42
CA ASP A 32 14.19 13.34 -0.49
C ASP A 32 14.18 11.81 -0.47
N LEU A 33 14.19 11.16 -1.65
CA LEU A 33 14.26 9.70 -1.72
C LEU A 33 15.55 9.18 -1.07
N ALA A 34 16.70 9.78 -1.38
CA ALA A 34 17.98 9.39 -0.80
C ALA A 34 17.97 9.53 0.73
N LEU A 35 17.36 10.60 1.25
CA LEU A 35 17.23 10.81 2.68
C LEU A 35 16.27 9.82 3.35
N ARG A 36 15.14 9.48 2.73
CA ARG A 36 14.22 8.46 3.24
C ARG A 36 14.88 7.09 3.34
N ILE A 37 15.67 6.70 2.34
CA ILE A 37 16.46 5.46 2.33
C ILE A 37 17.45 5.46 3.51
N HIS A 38 18.16 6.57 3.71
CA HIS A 38 19.13 6.71 4.80
C HIS A 38 18.46 6.67 6.18
N ASN A 39 17.39 7.43 6.38
CA ASN A 39 16.64 7.45 7.63
C ASN A 39 16.01 6.09 7.95
N ALA A 40 15.69 5.28 6.94
CA ALA A 40 15.25 3.90 7.11
C ALA A 40 16.39 2.92 7.46
N GLY A 41 17.63 3.41 7.60
CA GLY A 41 18.81 2.63 7.98
C GLY A 41 19.40 1.79 6.85
N LEU A 42 19.04 2.07 5.59
CA LEU A 42 19.48 1.27 4.44
C LEU A 42 20.77 1.77 3.78
N SER A 43 21.28 2.92 4.18
CA SER A 43 22.56 3.46 3.71
C SER A 43 23.34 4.12 4.84
N THR A 44 24.66 4.03 4.78
CA THR A 44 25.57 4.69 5.74
C THR A 44 25.61 6.20 5.55
N TRP A 45 25.42 6.68 4.31
CA TRP A 45 25.42 8.09 3.95
C TRP A 45 24.12 8.47 3.26
N ALA A 46 23.57 9.64 3.60
CA ALA A 46 22.37 10.19 2.97
C ALA A 46 22.55 10.48 1.48
N PHE A 47 23.74 10.93 1.09
CA PHE A 47 24.08 11.29 -0.28
C PHE A 47 25.38 10.58 -0.65
N ALA A 48 25.28 9.28 -0.93
CA ALA A 48 26.42 8.47 -1.34
C ALA A 48 26.77 8.72 -2.81
N ASP A 49 28.07 8.75 -3.11
CA ASP A 49 28.62 8.81 -4.46
C ASP A 49 29.95 8.03 -4.50
N VAL A 50 30.41 7.67 -5.70
CA VAL A 50 31.72 7.04 -5.92
C VAL A 50 32.81 8.11 -5.79
N VAL A 51 33.82 7.84 -4.97
CA VAL A 51 34.97 8.76 -4.84
C VAL A 51 35.65 8.95 -6.19
N GLY A 52 35.75 10.19 -6.66
CA GLY A 52 36.32 10.53 -7.96
C GLY A 52 35.35 10.38 -9.14
N SER A 53 34.05 10.27 -8.88
CA SER A 53 33.00 10.14 -9.91
C SER A 53 33.06 11.24 -10.97
N GLU A 54 33.56 12.44 -10.64
CA GLU A 54 33.72 13.56 -11.58
C GLU A 54 34.68 13.27 -12.72
N LYS A 55 35.57 12.28 -12.56
CA LYS A 55 36.50 11.83 -13.61
C LYS A 55 35.91 10.70 -14.45
N LEU A 56 34.82 10.11 -13.98
CA LEU A 56 34.16 8.96 -14.60
C LEU A 56 32.91 9.37 -15.35
N ILE A 57 32.18 10.38 -14.86
CA ILE A 57 30.92 10.81 -15.44
C ILE A 57 30.87 12.33 -15.54
N HIS A 58 30.68 12.83 -16.77
CA HIS A 58 30.43 14.24 -17.06
C HIS A 58 28.96 14.59 -16.81
N SER A 59 28.70 15.59 -15.96
CA SER A 59 27.35 16.03 -15.63
C SER A 59 26.97 17.28 -16.42
N MET A 60 26.10 17.14 -17.42
CA MET A 60 25.57 18.29 -18.17
C MET A 60 24.83 19.29 -17.27
N ASP A 61 24.21 18.83 -16.18
CA ASP A 61 23.54 19.69 -15.20
C ASP A 61 24.51 20.53 -14.38
N GLU A 62 25.72 20.02 -14.08
CA GLU A 62 26.77 20.77 -13.40
C GLU A 62 27.36 21.86 -14.30
N HIS A 63 27.48 21.57 -15.60
CA HIS A 63 28.07 22.47 -16.59
C HIS A 63 27.03 23.34 -17.33
N GLU A 64 25.75 23.23 -16.97
CA GLU A 64 24.63 23.95 -17.58
C GLU A 64 24.52 23.77 -19.11
N GLU A 65 24.91 22.61 -19.63
CA GLU A 65 25.01 22.31 -21.07
C GLU A 65 23.67 21.84 -21.68
N GLY A 66 22.63 21.65 -20.88
CA GLY A 66 21.33 21.13 -21.30
C GLY A 66 20.22 22.19 -21.41
N THR A 67 19.35 22.04 -22.42
CA THR A 67 18.11 22.82 -22.52
C THR A 67 17.12 22.34 -21.47
N ARG A 68 16.75 23.22 -20.55
CA ARG A 68 15.85 22.89 -19.42
C ARG A 68 14.40 22.73 -19.89
N SER A 69 13.72 21.70 -19.40
CA SER A 69 12.31 21.41 -19.72
C SER A 69 11.28 22.22 -18.90
N ILE A 70 11.74 22.93 -17.86
CA ILE A 70 10.92 23.77 -16.98
C ILE A 70 11.40 25.22 -17.12
N SER A 71 10.46 26.14 -17.31
CA SER A 71 10.76 27.57 -17.41
C SER A 71 11.42 28.07 -16.12
N ARG A 72 12.23 29.12 -16.22
CA ARG A 72 12.89 29.69 -15.04
C ARG A 72 11.88 30.14 -13.96
N PRO A 73 10.79 30.87 -14.29
CA PRO A 73 9.79 31.26 -13.28
C PRO A 73 9.15 30.06 -12.58
N ASP A 74 8.77 29.01 -13.33
CA ASP A 74 8.16 27.82 -12.75
C ASP A 74 9.13 27.08 -11.82
N ARG A 75 10.41 27.02 -12.20
CA ARG A 75 11.45 26.41 -11.37
C ARG A 75 11.65 27.16 -10.07
N GLU A 76 11.72 28.50 -10.10
CA GLU A 76 11.86 29.32 -8.89
C GLU A 76 10.66 29.14 -7.96
N ALA A 77 9.44 29.05 -8.50
CA ALA A 77 8.23 28.75 -7.74
C ALA A 77 8.26 27.34 -7.11
N LEU A 78 8.65 26.32 -7.89
CA LEU A 78 8.80 24.94 -7.40
C LEU A 78 9.86 24.86 -6.28
N VAL A 79 11.03 25.48 -6.46
CA VAL A 79 12.08 25.51 -5.44
C VAL A 79 11.58 26.16 -4.15
N LYS A 80 10.92 27.32 -4.25
CA LYS A 80 10.38 28.05 -3.09
C LYS A 80 9.35 27.22 -2.32
N ARG A 81 8.49 26.47 -3.01
CA ARG A 81 7.52 25.55 -2.37
C ARG A 81 8.22 24.33 -1.77
N ASN A 82 9.05 23.65 -2.55
CA ASN A 82 9.56 22.32 -2.24
C ASN A 82 10.66 22.33 -1.17
N VAL A 83 11.41 23.43 -1.02
CA VAL A 83 12.45 23.55 0.02
C VAL A 83 11.88 23.43 1.43
N GLY A 84 10.69 23.97 1.69
CA GLY A 84 10.04 23.86 3.00
C GLY A 84 9.62 22.42 3.31
N ILE A 85 9.04 21.73 2.32
CA ILE A 85 8.66 20.31 2.44
C ILE A 85 9.90 19.45 2.70
N PHE A 86 10.95 19.62 1.90
CA PHE A 86 12.19 18.87 2.02
C PHE A 86 12.86 19.10 3.38
N ASN A 87 13.02 20.35 3.82
CA ASN A 87 13.62 20.64 5.13
C ASN A 87 12.79 20.07 6.28
N GLY A 88 11.45 20.18 6.22
CA GLY A 88 10.59 19.58 7.24
C GLY A 88 10.74 18.05 7.33
N ARG A 89 10.81 17.36 6.18
CA ARG A 89 11.07 15.90 6.13
C ARG A 89 12.46 15.54 6.62
N ARG A 90 13.46 16.35 6.26
CA ARG A 90 14.84 16.18 6.73
C ARG A 90 14.94 16.28 8.24
N ASP A 91 14.41 17.35 8.81
CA ASP A 91 14.58 17.67 10.22
C ASP A 91 13.75 16.73 11.13
N SER A 92 12.72 16.08 10.58
CA SER A 92 11.90 15.08 11.28
C SER A 92 12.38 13.63 11.12
N GLY A 93 13.40 13.38 10.30
CA GLY A 93 13.86 12.01 10.02
C GLY A 93 12.82 11.18 9.27
N TYR A 94 12.06 11.78 8.35
CA TYR A 94 10.94 11.14 7.67
C TYR A 94 11.37 9.86 6.90
N VAL A 95 10.55 8.80 7.01
CA VAL A 95 10.75 7.47 6.38
C VAL A 95 9.50 6.96 5.66
N GLY A 96 8.56 7.87 5.33
CA GLY A 96 7.27 7.46 4.76
C GLY A 96 7.40 6.79 3.38
N PHE A 97 6.48 5.87 3.13
CA PHE A 97 6.38 5.16 1.86
C PHE A 97 5.73 6.03 0.79
N ALA A 98 6.38 6.17 -0.37
CA ALA A 98 5.83 6.86 -1.53
C ALA A 98 5.52 5.86 -2.64
N SER A 99 4.24 5.53 -2.84
CA SER A 99 3.85 4.51 -3.82
C SER A 99 4.30 4.85 -5.23
N TYR A 100 4.89 3.85 -5.87
CA TYR A 100 5.33 3.85 -7.26
C TYR A 100 4.39 3.03 -8.16
N SER A 101 3.34 2.42 -7.60
CA SER A 101 2.33 1.69 -8.37
C SER A 101 1.35 2.64 -9.05
N THR A 102 1.00 2.34 -10.30
CA THR A 102 0.03 3.09 -11.10
C THR A 102 -1.42 2.71 -10.78
N ASN A 103 -1.69 1.52 -10.23
CA ASN A 103 -3.02 1.15 -9.78
C ASN A 103 -2.99 0.46 -8.40
N PRO A 104 -3.08 1.26 -7.32
CA PRO A 104 -2.94 0.81 -5.94
C PRO A 104 -4.29 0.48 -5.28
N ASN A 105 -5.34 0.26 -6.08
CA ASN A 105 -6.65 -0.05 -5.55
C ASN A 105 -6.70 -1.51 -5.15
N LEU A 106 -7.23 -1.78 -3.97
CA LEU A 106 -7.29 -3.09 -3.37
C LEU A 106 -8.73 -3.41 -3.00
N VAL A 107 -9.20 -4.57 -3.43
CA VAL A 107 -10.40 -5.21 -2.88
C VAL A 107 -9.93 -6.43 -2.11
N ILE A 108 -10.18 -6.42 -0.81
CA ILE A 108 -9.70 -7.47 0.09
C ILE A 108 -10.86 -8.21 0.73
N THR A 109 -10.74 -9.52 0.77
CA THR A 109 -11.68 -10.39 1.49
C THR A 109 -10.93 -11.43 2.32
N THR A 110 -11.69 -12.15 3.14
CA THR A 110 -11.17 -13.22 4.01
C THR A 110 -11.99 -14.48 3.83
N LEU A 111 -11.32 -15.63 3.72
CA LEU A 111 -11.96 -16.94 3.84
C LEU A 111 -11.28 -17.71 4.98
N LEU A 112 -11.82 -17.54 6.19
CA LEU A 112 -11.29 -18.14 7.42
C LEU A 112 -12.15 -19.35 7.79
N THR A 113 -11.63 -20.56 7.56
CA THR A 113 -12.40 -21.80 7.71
C THR A 113 -11.94 -22.67 8.87
N SER A 114 -10.84 -22.29 9.53
CA SER A 114 -10.27 -23.07 10.62
C SER A 114 -11.14 -23.11 11.88
N GLN A 115 -11.99 -22.10 12.09
CA GLN A 115 -12.90 -21.99 13.22
C GLN A 115 -14.37 -22.13 12.79
N PRO A 116 -15.26 -22.58 13.69
CA PRO A 116 -16.69 -22.58 13.42
C PRO A 116 -17.17 -21.17 13.08
N ASP A 117 -18.01 -21.05 12.06
CA ASP A 117 -18.73 -19.82 11.73
C ASP A 117 -20.04 -19.78 12.55
N PRO A 118 -20.19 -18.84 13.51
CA PRO A 118 -21.39 -18.71 14.31
C PRO A 118 -22.69 -18.50 13.53
N GLN A 119 -22.63 -17.88 12.35
CA GLN A 119 -23.81 -17.64 11.51
C GLN A 119 -24.23 -18.89 10.73
N ARG A 120 -23.28 -19.79 10.46
CA ARG A 120 -23.53 -21.04 9.70
C ARG A 120 -23.64 -22.27 10.60
N GLY A 121 -23.38 -22.14 11.90
CA GLY A 121 -23.49 -23.22 12.88
C GLY A 121 -22.42 -24.32 12.73
N GLY A 122 -21.31 -24.04 12.03
CA GLY A 122 -20.26 -25.01 11.76
C GLY A 122 -19.10 -24.42 10.96
N LYS A 123 -18.05 -25.21 10.74
CA LYS A 123 -16.91 -24.79 9.91
C LYS A 123 -17.32 -24.70 8.44
N MET A 124 -16.81 -23.66 7.78
CA MET A 124 -16.88 -23.56 6.32
C MET A 124 -15.89 -24.52 5.66
N LYS A 125 -16.11 -24.83 4.38
CA LYS A 125 -15.13 -25.56 3.58
C LYS A 125 -14.18 -24.57 2.92
N PRO A 126 -12.84 -24.80 2.93
CA PRO A 126 -11.90 -24.00 2.17
C PRO A 126 -12.03 -24.31 0.67
N ASP A 127 -12.99 -23.68 0.00
CA ASP A 127 -13.31 -23.89 -1.42
C ASP A 127 -13.19 -22.57 -2.20
N PRO A 128 -12.24 -22.45 -3.15
CA PRO A 128 -12.04 -21.19 -3.88
C PRO A 128 -13.26 -20.81 -4.72
N ARG A 129 -14.09 -21.79 -5.11
CA ARG A 129 -15.29 -21.54 -5.90
C ARG A 129 -16.32 -20.69 -5.15
N ALA A 130 -16.27 -20.67 -3.81
CA ALA A 130 -17.12 -19.79 -3.00
C ALA A 130 -16.81 -18.30 -3.22
N LEU A 131 -15.64 -17.98 -3.77
CA LEU A 131 -15.15 -16.61 -3.99
C LEU A 131 -15.10 -16.22 -5.48
N GLN A 132 -15.49 -17.11 -6.40
CA GLN A 132 -15.27 -16.87 -7.83
C GLN A 132 -16.13 -15.71 -8.35
N VAL A 133 -17.40 -15.62 -7.94
CA VAL A 133 -18.29 -14.50 -8.32
C VAL A 133 -17.71 -13.18 -7.84
N TRP A 134 -17.19 -13.14 -6.61
CA TRP A 134 -16.53 -11.97 -6.04
C TRP A 134 -15.31 -11.57 -6.88
N ALA A 135 -14.41 -12.53 -7.16
CA ALA A 135 -13.19 -12.29 -7.93
C ALA A 135 -13.49 -11.78 -9.36
N ASP A 136 -14.45 -12.41 -10.05
CA ASP A 136 -14.83 -12.07 -11.42
C ASP A 136 -15.46 -10.66 -11.53
N SER A 137 -16.08 -10.18 -10.44
CA SER A 137 -16.76 -8.88 -10.40
C SER A 137 -15.83 -7.68 -10.22
N ILE A 138 -14.57 -7.91 -9.83
CA ILE A 138 -13.64 -6.84 -9.46
C ILE A 138 -12.96 -6.26 -10.71
N SER A 139 -13.13 -4.96 -10.92
CA SER A 139 -12.48 -4.19 -11.99
C SER A 139 -11.70 -3.00 -11.42
N GLY A 140 -10.57 -2.67 -12.04
CA GLY A 140 -9.77 -1.51 -11.68
C GLY A 140 -9.07 -1.59 -10.32
N ALA A 141 -9.00 -2.78 -9.71
CA ALA A 141 -8.32 -3.06 -8.46
C ALA A 141 -7.71 -4.47 -8.44
N LEU A 142 -6.82 -4.71 -7.47
CA LEU A 142 -6.28 -6.02 -7.17
C LEU A 142 -7.20 -6.76 -6.19
N PRO A 143 -7.75 -7.92 -6.56
CA PRO A 143 -8.49 -8.78 -5.64
C PRO A 143 -7.53 -9.65 -4.82
N ILE A 144 -7.59 -9.52 -3.49
CA ILE A 144 -6.78 -10.30 -2.55
C ILE A 144 -7.66 -11.08 -1.57
N VAL A 145 -7.38 -12.38 -1.45
CA VAL A 145 -8.00 -13.28 -0.48
C VAL A 145 -7.00 -13.58 0.63
N LEU A 146 -7.34 -13.22 1.87
CA LEU A 146 -6.64 -13.72 3.05
C LEU A 146 -7.31 -15.01 3.53
N ALA A 147 -6.58 -16.12 3.60
CA ALA A 147 -7.17 -17.39 4.01
C ALA A 147 -6.24 -18.22 4.89
N ASP A 148 -6.83 -18.98 5.80
CA ASP A 148 -6.10 -19.77 6.80
C ASP A 148 -5.90 -21.24 6.39
N GLU A 149 -6.89 -21.85 5.72
CA GLU A 149 -6.81 -23.23 5.25
C GLU A 149 -6.94 -23.39 3.72
N LEU A 150 -7.35 -22.34 2.99
CA LEU A 150 -7.44 -22.36 1.53
C LEU A 150 -6.06 -22.47 0.89
N LYS A 151 -5.89 -23.39 -0.06
CA LYS A 151 -4.60 -23.68 -0.73
C LYS A 151 -4.49 -23.21 -2.18
N GLU A 152 -5.61 -22.90 -2.79
CA GLU A 152 -5.68 -22.43 -4.17
C GLU A 152 -6.56 -21.18 -4.21
N ALA A 153 -6.12 -20.16 -4.96
CA ALA A 153 -6.87 -18.93 -5.14
C ALA A 153 -8.05 -19.14 -6.11
N PRO A 154 -9.15 -18.37 -6.01
CA PRO A 154 -10.07 -18.23 -7.13
C PRO A 154 -9.34 -17.62 -8.33
N THR A 155 -9.82 -17.89 -9.55
CA THR A 155 -9.16 -17.36 -10.76
C THR A 155 -9.23 -15.85 -10.75
N GLY A 156 -8.11 -15.19 -11.03
CA GLY A 156 -8.02 -13.73 -11.11
C GLY A 156 -7.75 -13.03 -9.77
N ALA A 157 -7.61 -13.76 -8.66
CA ALA A 157 -7.24 -13.20 -7.36
C ALA A 157 -5.92 -13.76 -6.81
N ASP A 158 -5.25 -12.94 -6.00
CA ASP A 158 -4.09 -13.36 -5.24
C ASP A 158 -4.53 -13.96 -3.91
N LEU A 159 -3.85 -15.03 -3.50
CA LEU A 159 -4.06 -15.70 -2.22
C LEU A 159 -2.90 -15.40 -1.28
N VAL A 160 -3.24 -14.96 -0.07
CA VAL A 160 -2.30 -14.74 1.01
C VAL A 160 -2.68 -15.67 2.16
N GLU A 161 -1.82 -16.65 2.42
CA GLU A 161 -1.99 -17.52 3.58
C GLU A 161 -1.78 -16.71 4.88
N VAL A 162 -2.74 -16.81 5.79
CA VAL A 162 -2.67 -16.20 7.12
C VAL A 162 -2.60 -17.25 8.22
N PRO A 163 -1.99 -16.95 9.37
CA PRO A 163 -1.89 -17.91 10.47
C PRO A 163 -3.26 -18.34 10.99
N LEU A 164 -3.37 -19.61 11.39
CA LEU A 164 -4.51 -20.10 12.16
C LEU A 164 -4.59 -19.33 13.49
N VAL A 165 -5.80 -18.90 13.85
CA VAL A 165 -6.07 -18.25 15.12
C VAL A 165 -7.23 -18.93 15.83
N ASP A 166 -7.08 -19.10 17.14
CA ASP A 166 -8.14 -19.60 17.99
C ASP A 166 -8.97 -18.41 18.50
N MET A 167 -9.92 -17.95 17.68
CA MET A 167 -10.86 -16.86 17.96
C MET A 167 -11.95 -16.79 16.90
N SER A 168 -12.96 -15.93 17.12
CA SER A 168 -14.02 -15.70 16.13
C SER A 168 -13.49 -15.30 14.74
N PRO A 169 -13.97 -15.94 13.65
CA PRO A 169 -13.59 -15.56 12.29
C PRO A 169 -13.94 -14.08 12.00
N TYR A 170 -14.96 -13.53 12.65
CA TYR A 170 -15.33 -12.12 12.50
C TYR A 170 -14.33 -11.15 13.13
N PHE A 171 -13.67 -11.53 14.22
CA PHE A 171 -12.60 -10.73 14.81
C PHE A 171 -11.28 -10.98 14.07
N ALA A 172 -10.97 -12.24 13.76
CA ALA A 172 -9.79 -12.63 13.00
C ALA A 172 -9.71 -11.93 11.64
N ARG A 173 -10.85 -11.75 10.96
CA ARG A 173 -10.96 -10.96 9.72
C ARG A 173 -10.30 -9.59 9.85
N TRP A 174 -10.67 -8.82 10.87
CA TRP A 174 -10.09 -7.48 11.09
C TRP A 174 -8.63 -7.52 11.49
N LEU A 175 -8.24 -8.51 12.29
CA LEU A 175 -6.84 -8.70 12.69
C LEU A 175 -5.95 -8.95 11.47
N HIS A 176 -6.34 -9.87 10.59
CA HIS A 176 -5.57 -10.22 9.41
C HIS A 176 -5.54 -9.10 8.38
N ILE A 177 -6.69 -8.44 8.12
CA ILE A 177 -6.74 -7.27 7.24
C ILE A 177 -5.83 -6.16 7.77
N TYR A 178 -5.88 -5.85 9.07
CA TYR A 178 -5.01 -4.84 9.67
C TYR A 178 -3.52 -5.18 9.50
N GLN A 179 -3.13 -6.43 9.77
CA GLN A 179 -1.75 -6.87 9.62
C GLN A 179 -1.28 -6.78 8.15
N PHE A 180 -2.12 -7.23 7.22
CA PHE A 180 -1.85 -7.20 5.79
C PHE A 180 -1.67 -5.77 5.28
N LEU A 181 -2.61 -4.87 5.58
CA LEU A 181 -2.53 -3.47 5.13
C LEU A 181 -1.34 -2.73 5.75
N ARG A 182 -0.97 -3.06 6.99
CA ARG A 182 0.22 -2.48 7.64
C ARG A 182 1.52 -2.89 6.95
N SER A 183 1.58 -4.09 6.36
CA SER A 183 2.76 -4.55 5.61
C SER A 183 2.76 -4.15 4.14
N HIS A 184 1.64 -3.66 3.60
CA HIS A 184 1.48 -3.27 2.20
C HIS A 184 1.01 -1.81 2.06
N PRO A 185 1.89 -0.83 2.35
CA PRO A 185 1.57 0.60 2.29
C PRO A 185 1.39 1.14 0.86
N GLU A 186 1.62 0.32 -0.16
CA GLU A 186 1.46 0.68 -1.57
C GLU A 186 0.01 0.86 -2.01
N TYR A 187 -0.94 0.27 -1.28
CA TYR A 187 -2.37 0.36 -1.57
C TYR A 187 -2.99 1.62 -0.97
N HIS A 188 -3.70 2.40 -1.79
CA HIS A 188 -4.23 3.72 -1.39
C HIS A 188 -5.74 3.76 -1.22
N LEU A 189 -6.46 3.03 -2.07
CA LEU A 189 -7.91 2.87 -1.99
C LEU A 189 -8.20 1.42 -1.64
N VAL A 190 -8.73 1.19 -0.44
CA VAL A 190 -8.97 -0.16 0.08
C VAL A 190 -10.45 -0.35 0.34
N TRP A 191 -11.03 -1.38 -0.25
CA TRP A 191 -12.39 -1.84 0.05
C TRP A 191 -12.36 -3.26 0.61
N CYS A 192 -12.81 -3.42 1.84
CA CYS A 192 -13.05 -4.72 2.45
C CYS A 192 -14.49 -5.16 2.14
N THR A 193 -14.64 -6.28 1.43
CA THR A 193 -15.95 -6.84 1.07
C THR A 193 -16.04 -8.30 1.51
N ASP A 194 -17.26 -8.79 1.79
CA ASP A 194 -17.45 -10.23 1.98
C ASP A 194 -17.24 -10.94 0.65
N GLY A 195 -16.49 -12.02 0.65
CA GLY A 195 -16.12 -12.72 -0.57
C GLY A 195 -17.17 -13.72 -1.03
N THR A 196 -18.13 -14.06 -0.17
CA THR A 196 -19.04 -15.19 -0.39
C THR A 196 -20.42 -14.80 -0.90
N ASP A 197 -20.82 -13.54 -0.71
CA ASP A 197 -22.15 -13.04 -1.08
C ASP A 197 -22.15 -11.61 -1.66
N VAL A 198 -20.98 -11.04 -1.96
CA VAL A 198 -20.87 -9.73 -2.63
C VAL A 198 -20.41 -9.88 -4.07
N GLU A 199 -21.11 -9.17 -4.95
CA GLU A 199 -20.74 -8.91 -6.33
C GLU A 199 -20.54 -7.41 -6.53
N MET A 200 -19.38 -6.99 -7.05
CA MET A 200 -19.12 -5.60 -7.39
C MET A 200 -19.72 -5.25 -8.75
N LEU A 201 -20.75 -4.40 -8.73
CA LEU A 201 -21.43 -3.99 -9.97
C LEU A 201 -20.69 -2.87 -10.73
N ARG A 202 -19.93 -2.04 -10.00
CA ARG A 202 -19.23 -0.86 -10.52
C ARG A 202 -17.98 -0.55 -9.69
N GLU A 203 -17.03 0.11 -10.34
CA GLU A 203 -15.84 0.67 -9.71
C GLU A 203 -16.20 1.87 -8.81
N PRO A 204 -15.78 1.90 -7.53
CA PRO A 204 -16.03 3.01 -6.60
C PRO A 204 -14.88 4.04 -6.54
N TRP A 205 -13.84 3.87 -7.37
CA TRP A 205 -12.52 4.48 -7.14
C TRP A 205 -12.55 6.01 -7.18
N ALA A 206 -13.50 6.58 -7.93
CA ALA A 206 -13.67 8.02 -8.05
C ALA A 206 -14.31 8.64 -6.79
N GLU A 207 -15.10 7.87 -6.04
CA GLU A 207 -15.79 8.31 -4.82
C GLU A 207 -15.00 8.02 -3.54
N MET A 208 -13.94 7.21 -3.63
CA MET A 208 -13.14 6.84 -2.47
C MET A 208 -12.07 7.89 -2.14
N GLU A 209 -11.84 8.09 -0.84
CA GLU A 209 -10.80 8.97 -0.32
C GLU A 209 -9.57 8.15 0.13
N PRO A 210 -8.36 8.54 -0.31
CA PRO A 210 -7.12 7.91 0.15
C PRO A 210 -6.95 7.94 1.67
N GLY A 211 -6.36 6.87 2.22
CA GLY A 211 -6.12 6.74 3.66
C GLY A 211 -7.34 6.32 4.48
N LYS A 212 -8.49 6.05 3.83
CA LYS A 212 -9.65 5.42 4.45
C LYS A 212 -9.77 3.96 4.04
N ILE A 213 -10.34 3.17 4.95
CA ILE A 213 -10.76 1.80 4.65
C ILE A 213 -12.27 1.82 4.48
N TYR A 214 -12.75 1.38 3.32
CA TYR A 214 -14.17 1.23 3.04
C TYR A 214 -14.60 -0.19 3.38
N VAL A 215 -15.81 -0.32 3.92
CA VAL A 215 -16.38 -1.58 4.41
C VAL A 215 -17.87 -1.61 4.05
N GLY A 216 -18.49 -2.79 4.05
CA GLY A 216 -19.93 -2.90 3.91
C GLY A 216 -20.68 -2.16 5.02
N SER A 217 -21.85 -1.60 4.71
CA SER A 217 -22.73 -0.96 5.68
C SER A 217 -24.12 -1.57 5.61
N GLU A 218 -24.68 -1.86 6.76
CA GLU A 218 -26.04 -2.35 6.93
C GLU A 218 -26.81 -1.47 7.91
N HIS A 219 -28.09 -1.24 7.65
CA HIS A 219 -28.89 -0.32 8.46
C HIS A 219 -29.27 -0.85 9.85
N LYS A 220 -29.08 -2.15 10.14
CA LYS A 220 -29.68 -2.83 11.30
C LYS A 220 -28.70 -3.40 12.33
N THR A 221 -27.39 -3.41 12.06
CA THR A 221 -26.43 -4.33 12.70
C THR A 221 -25.35 -3.64 13.55
N TYR A 222 -25.49 -2.34 13.85
CA TYR A 222 -24.55 -1.66 14.75
C TYR A 222 -24.83 -2.02 16.22
N ALA A 223 -23.91 -2.77 16.83
CA ALA A 223 -23.88 -3.09 18.26
C ALA A 223 -25.07 -3.89 18.82
N ASP A 224 -25.69 -4.73 17.98
CA ASP A 224 -26.70 -5.68 18.46
C ASP A 224 -26.09 -6.78 19.35
N GLU A 225 -26.95 -7.51 20.07
CA GLU A 225 -26.53 -8.56 21.00
C GLU A 225 -25.83 -9.73 20.29
N TRP A 226 -26.17 -9.99 19.04
CA TRP A 226 -25.53 -11.05 18.26
C TRP A 226 -24.08 -10.67 17.95
N MET A 227 -23.83 -9.44 17.52
CA MET A 227 -22.48 -8.92 17.27
C MET A 227 -21.64 -8.94 18.54
N LYS A 228 -22.19 -8.53 19.69
CA LYS A 228 -21.47 -8.61 20.98
C LYS A 228 -21.09 -10.04 21.36
N ALA A 229 -21.98 -10.99 21.09
CA ALA A 229 -21.77 -12.40 21.42
C ALA A 229 -20.80 -13.10 20.46
N ASN A 230 -20.68 -12.65 19.20
CA ASN A 230 -19.95 -13.38 18.16
C ASN A 230 -18.72 -12.64 17.62
N HIS A 231 -18.61 -11.32 17.74
CA HIS A 231 -17.45 -10.53 17.30
C HIS A 231 -16.46 -10.30 18.45
N HIS A 232 -15.88 -11.37 19.00
CA HIS A 232 -14.91 -11.31 20.09
C HIS A 232 -13.52 -11.84 19.69
N GLY A 233 -12.47 -11.22 20.23
CA GLY A 233 -11.10 -11.71 20.15
C GLY A 233 -10.73 -12.76 21.20
N LYS A 234 -11.71 -13.31 21.93
CA LYS A 234 -11.49 -14.41 22.88
C LYS A 234 -11.36 -15.73 22.11
N ALA A 235 -10.51 -16.62 22.62
CA ALA A 235 -10.42 -18.00 22.16
C ALA A 235 -11.74 -18.75 22.35
N TYR A 236 -11.99 -19.72 21.46
CA TYR A 236 -13.20 -20.53 21.46
C TYR A 236 -13.20 -21.62 22.53
#